data_AF-A0A8J3T6R2-F1
#
_entry.id   AF-A0A8J3T6R2-F1
#
_cell.length_a   1.000
_cell.length_b   1.000
_cell.length_c   1.000
_cell.angle_alpha   90.00
_cell.angle_beta   90.00
_cell.angle_gamma   90.00
#
_symmetry.space_group_name_H-M   'P 1'
#
loop_
_entity.id
_entity.type
_entity.pdbx_description
1 polymer ?
#
loop_
_entity_poly.entity_id
_entity_poly.type
_entity_poly.pdbx_seq_one_letter_code
_entity_poly.pdbx_strand_id
1 'polypeptide(L)'
;MHRDQIRAVLQGARLALPYLTGRAHTEARDAIDNLFAVLDRRAPVGDAAANYVSLMELRSEVRAAMRSDGMSTPVPVRAVLAERSVVAALRAVARDNWDDAAESEAYLRRLAPDLMFELTVEVGQSTRANFTGRWLVEPRPATGRRERQPDSYCGVAQTSGGSVIVYLADVDERLPGRLDEYDDLAAAAKTLPDHVVRQATAAIVREFNRQAWLREFGRPAPVAAPATATRDRATAWDGTAALRLQVDADEAAAGRRSAVPNRSTG
;
A
#
# COMPACT_ATOMS: atom_id res chain seq x y z
N MET A 1 17.09 1.26 13.18
CA MET A 1 15.66 0.95 13.39
C MET A 1 15.61 -0.35 14.14
N HIS A 2 15.11 -0.30 15.37
CA HIS A 2 14.87 -1.50 16.15
C HIS A 2 13.63 -2.24 15.62
N ARG A 3 13.47 -3.50 16.01
CA ARG A 3 12.44 -4.42 15.52
C ARG A 3 11.02 -3.82 15.53
N ASP A 4 10.63 -3.15 16.60
CA ASP A 4 9.28 -2.58 16.71
C ASP A 4 9.04 -1.39 15.78
N GLN A 5 10.09 -0.60 15.48
CA GLN A 5 10.02 0.48 14.48
C GLN A 5 9.85 -0.11 13.08
N ILE A 6 10.57 -1.19 12.76
CA ILE A 6 10.42 -1.89 11.47
C ILE A 6 9.00 -2.44 11.33
N ARG A 7 8.44 -3.04 12.40
CA ARG A 7 7.05 -3.51 12.40
C ARG A 7 6.05 -2.38 12.17
N ALA A 8 6.23 -1.22 12.81
CA ALA A 8 5.36 -0.07 12.63
C ALA A 8 5.37 0.43 11.17
N VAL A 9 6.55 0.54 10.55
CA VAL A 9 6.69 0.95 9.14
C VAL A 9 6.01 -0.06 8.20
N LEU A 10 6.19 -1.37 8.43
CA LEU A 10 5.54 -2.41 7.63
C LEU A 10 4.01 -2.46 7.82
N GLN A 11 3.52 -2.17 9.03
CA GLN A 11 2.09 -2.02 9.28
C GLN A 11 1.50 -0.85 8.48
N GLY A 12 2.20 0.29 8.43
CA GLY A 12 1.83 1.42 7.58
C GLY A 12 1.71 1.00 6.11
N ALA A 13 2.73 0.33 5.57
CA ALA A 13 2.71 -0.17 4.19
C ALA A 13 1.55 -1.14 3.91
N ARG A 14 1.18 -1.97 4.90
CA ARG A 14 0.05 -2.90 4.80
C ARG A 14 -1.29 -2.18 4.58
N LEU A 15 -1.45 -0.97 5.13
CA LEU A 15 -2.65 -0.14 4.93
C LEU A 15 -2.78 0.37 3.49
N ALA A 16 -1.68 0.43 2.72
CA ALA A 16 -1.71 0.78 1.30
C ALA A 16 -2.16 -0.37 0.39
N LEU A 17 -2.07 -1.63 0.84
CA LEU A 17 -2.35 -2.81 0.00
C LEU A 17 -3.73 -2.84 -0.67
N PRO A 18 -4.85 -2.43 -0.03
CA PRO A 18 -6.16 -2.42 -0.66
C PRO A 18 -6.27 -1.47 -1.87
N TYR A 19 -5.33 -0.53 -2.01
CA TYR A 19 -5.29 0.43 -3.09
C TYR A 19 -4.42 -0.01 -4.27
N LEU A 20 -3.69 -1.13 -4.12
CA LEU A 20 -2.96 -1.79 -5.20
C LEU A 20 -3.87 -2.79 -5.90
N THR A 21 -3.66 -3.00 -7.20
CA THR A 21 -4.44 -3.96 -7.98
C THR A 21 -3.54 -4.96 -8.72
N GLY A 22 -4.11 -6.13 -9.02
CA GLY A 22 -3.46 -7.19 -9.78
C GLY A 22 -2.14 -7.63 -9.15
N ARG A 23 -1.15 -7.88 -9.99
CA ARG A 23 0.15 -8.46 -9.60
C ARG A 23 0.94 -7.60 -8.60
N ALA A 24 0.80 -6.27 -8.65
CA ALA A 24 1.48 -5.38 -7.70
C ALA A 24 0.95 -5.55 -6.26
N HIS A 25 -0.34 -5.84 -6.09
CA HIS A 25 -0.91 -6.16 -4.78
C HIS A 25 -0.32 -7.45 -4.21
N THR A 26 -0.30 -8.52 -5.01
CA THR A 26 0.21 -9.84 -4.58
C THR A 26 1.68 -9.76 -4.18
N GLU A 27 2.53 -9.15 -5.02
CA GLU A 27 3.95 -9.00 -4.74
C GLU A 27 4.22 -8.15 -3.49
N ALA A 28 3.53 -7.00 -3.33
CA ALA A 28 3.66 -6.15 -2.16
C ALA A 28 3.19 -6.86 -0.88
N ARG A 29 2.09 -7.61 -0.96
CA ARG A 29 1.57 -8.40 0.16
C ARG A 29 2.57 -9.48 0.56
N ASP A 30 3.06 -10.27 -0.39
CA ASP A 30 4.02 -11.35 -0.15
C ASP A 30 5.33 -10.81 0.43
N ALA A 31 5.82 -9.68 -0.08
CA ALA A 31 6.99 -9.00 0.46
C ALA A 31 6.80 -8.60 1.93
N ILE A 32 5.69 -7.94 2.25
CA ILE A 32 5.38 -7.50 3.63
C ILE A 32 5.21 -8.69 4.57
N ASP A 33 4.44 -9.71 4.18
CA ASP A 33 4.21 -10.90 5.01
C ASP A 33 5.52 -11.70 5.22
N ASN A 34 6.37 -11.80 4.19
CA ASN A 34 7.69 -12.42 4.31
C ASN A 34 8.62 -11.65 5.25
N LEU A 35 8.62 -10.31 5.20
CA LEU A 35 9.43 -9.49 6.12
C LEU A 35 8.97 -9.62 7.57
N PHE A 36 7.65 -9.73 7.83
CA PHE A 36 7.16 -10.08 9.17
C PHE A 36 7.67 -11.45 9.63
N ALA A 37 7.67 -12.46 8.76
CA ALA A 37 8.20 -13.78 9.09
C ALA A 37 9.72 -13.76 9.38
N VAL A 38 10.50 -12.97 8.64
CA VAL A 38 11.95 -12.79 8.88
C VAL A 38 12.20 -12.09 10.22
N LEU A 39 11.45 -11.02 10.51
CA LEU A 39 11.47 -10.34 11.81
C LEU A 39 11.19 -11.34 12.93
N ASP A 40 10.18 -12.18 12.78
CA ASP A 40 9.80 -13.18 13.78
C ASP A 40 10.90 -14.19 14.09
N ARG A 41 11.67 -14.58 13.07
CA ARG A 41 12.83 -15.48 13.19
C ARG A 41 14.11 -14.80 13.71
N ARG A 42 14.09 -13.49 14.00
CA ARG A 42 15.28 -12.71 14.41
C ARG A 42 16.41 -12.73 13.38
N ALA A 43 16.08 -12.86 12.10
CA ALA A 43 17.03 -12.85 10.99
C ALA A 43 17.27 -11.41 10.49
N PRO A 44 18.39 -11.14 9.79
CA PRO A 44 18.66 -9.83 9.18
C PRO A 44 17.60 -9.49 8.13
N VAL A 45 16.89 -8.37 8.34
CA VAL A 45 15.73 -7.95 7.53
C VAL A 45 16.14 -7.05 6.35
N GLY A 46 17.28 -6.35 6.47
CA GLY A 46 17.74 -5.36 5.50
C GLY A 46 17.92 -5.93 4.09
N ASP A 47 18.66 -7.03 3.96
CA ASP A 47 18.94 -7.66 2.65
C ASP A 47 17.68 -8.19 1.98
N ALA A 48 16.76 -8.77 2.76
CA ALA A 48 15.47 -9.22 2.26
C ALA A 48 14.65 -8.04 1.73
N ALA A 49 14.61 -6.93 2.45
CA ALA A 49 13.91 -5.72 2.02
C ALA A 49 14.54 -5.11 0.77
N ALA A 50 15.87 -5.07 0.66
CA ALA A 50 16.59 -4.53 -0.51
C ALA A 50 16.23 -5.26 -1.82
N ASN A 51 16.06 -6.59 -1.77
CA ASN A 51 15.62 -7.39 -2.91
C ASN A 51 14.21 -6.99 -3.38
N TYR A 52 13.28 -6.77 -2.44
CA TYR A 52 11.92 -6.34 -2.78
C TYR A 52 11.85 -4.89 -3.26
N VAL A 53 12.69 -3.99 -2.73
CA VAL A 53 12.83 -2.61 -3.23
C VAL A 53 13.19 -2.62 -4.72
N SER A 54 14.23 -3.36 -5.09
CA SER A 54 14.73 -3.44 -6.47
C SER A 54 13.65 -3.92 -7.43
N LEU A 55 12.87 -4.92 -7.03
CA LEU A 55 11.76 -5.46 -7.84
C LEU A 55 10.61 -4.45 -8.01
N MET A 56 10.25 -3.72 -6.96
CA MET A 56 9.16 -2.74 -7.02
C MET A 56 9.55 -1.46 -7.78
N GLU A 57 10.79 -0.98 -7.64
CA GLU A 57 11.30 0.19 -8.37
C GLU A 57 11.33 -0.03 -9.88
N LEU A 58 11.86 -1.17 -10.32
CA LEU A 58 11.87 -1.57 -11.73
C LEU A 58 10.47 -1.50 -12.34
N ARG A 59 9.45 -1.90 -11.57
CA ARG A 59 8.05 -1.90 -12.03
C ARG A 59 7.46 -0.49 -12.10
N SER A 60 7.82 0.38 -11.17
CA SER A 60 7.44 1.80 -11.20
C SER A 60 8.00 2.49 -12.46
N GLU A 61 9.24 2.17 -12.84
CA GLU A 61 9.90 2.68 -14.04
C GLU A 61 9.23 2.14 -15.32
N VAL A 62 8.99 0.84 -15.41
CA VAL A 62 8.27 0.22 -16.54
C VAL A 62 6.89 0.86 -16.72
N ARG A 63 6.15 1.11 -15.63
CA ARG A 63 4.86 1.79 -15.71
C ARG A 63 4.96 3.26 -16.10
N ALA A 64 6.04 3.96 -15.74
CA ALA A 64 6.28 5.33 -16.17
C ALA A 64 6.56 5.40 -17.67
N ALA A 65 7.39 4.48 -18.19
CA ALA A 65 7.68 4.34 -19.61
C ALA A 65 6.42 4.00 -20.44
N MET A 66 5.57 3.09 -19.95
CA MET A 66 4.29 2.80 -20.63
C MET A 66 3.34 4.00 -20.72
N ARG A 67 3.43 4.96 -19.77
CA ARG A 67 2.64 6.20 -19.81
C ARG A 67 3.22 7.22 -20.78
N SER A 68 4.55 7.34 -20.88
CA SER A 68 5.19 8.26 -21.83
C SER A 68 4.91 7.88 -23.28
N ASP A 69 4.73 6.59 -23.54
CA ASP A 69 4.50 6.05 -24.89
C ASP A 69 3.00 6.00 -25.27
N GLY A 70 2.11 6.59 -24.47
CA GLY A 70 0.67 6.67 -24.77
C GLY A 70 -0.09 5.33 -24.71
N MET A 71 0.55 4.26 -24.25
CA MET A 71 0.04 2.88 -24.26
C MET A 71 -0.46 2.44 -22.88
N SER A 72 -1.49 3.07 -22.32
CA SER A 72 -2.37 2.44 -21.30
C SER A 72 -3.51 3.34 -20.83
N THR A 73 -4.53 2.71 -20.24
CA THR A 73 -5.51 3.38 -19.38
C THR A 73 -4.80 4.13 -18.24
N PRO A 74 -5.30 5.32 -17.85
CA PRO A 74 -4.67 6.12 -16.82
C PRO A 74 -4.59 5.33 -15.51
N VAL A 75 -3.37 5.10 -15.01
CA VAL A 75 -3.16 4.50 -13.70
C VAL A 75 -3.78 5.43 -12.66
N PRO A 76 -4.72 4.96 -11.82
CA PRO A 76 -5.35 5.81 -10.83
C PRO A 76 -4.28 6.42 -9.90
N VAL A 77 -4.36 7.73 -9.64
CA VAL A 77 -3.43 8.46 -8.76
C VAL A 77 -3.24 7.74 -7.41
N ARG A 78 -4.28 7.11 -6.89
CA ARG A 78 -4.24 6.29 -5.67
C ARG A 78 -3.31 5.09 -5.78
N ALA A 79 -3.35 4.35 -6.89
CA ALA A 79 -2.45 3.20 -7.08
C ALA A 79 -0.98 3.65 -7.11
N VAL A 80 -0.70 4.85 -7.65
CA VAL A 80 0.65 5.43 -7.64
C VAL A 80 1.08 5.81 -6.22
N LEU A 81 0.21 6.49 -5.45
CA LEU A 81 0.52 6.84 -4.06
C LEU A 81 0.71 5.60 -3.18
N ALA A 82 -0.11 4.57 -3.38
CA ALA A 82 -0.01 3.29 -2.67
C ALA A 82 1.32 2.58 -2.98
N GLU A 83 1.70 2.52 -4.26
CA GLU A 83 2.97 1.93 -4.66
C GLU A 83 4.15 2.71 -4.09
N ARG A 84 4.12 4.04 -4.16
CA ARG A 84 5.18 4.91 -3.61
C ARG A 84 5.31 4.76 -2.09
N SER A 85 4.19 4.65 -1.37
CA SER A 85 4.19 4.35 0.06
C SER A 85 4.89 3.01 0.35
N VAL A 86 4.49 1.94 -0.34
CA VAL A 86 5.09 0.61 -0.12
C VAL A 86 6.58 0.61 -0.45
N VAL A 87 7.00 1.20 -1.57
CA VAL A 87 8.41 1.30 -1.96
C VAL A 87 9.22 2.07 -0.91
N ALA A 88 8.73 3.22 -0.45
CA ALA A 88 9.41 4.02 0.56
C ALA A 88 9.51 3.28 1.90
N ALA A 89 8.47 2.56 2.32
CA ALA A 89 8.53 1.72 3.51
C ALA A 89 9.58 0.60 3.39
N LEU A 90 9.66 -0.08 2.24
CA LEU A 90 10.66 -1.12 2.01
C LEU A 90 12.08 -0.54 1.98
N ARG A 91 12.29 0.65 1.41
CA ARG A 91 13.57 1.37 1.45
C ARG A 91 13.99 1.72 2.87
N ALA A 92 13.06 2.24 3.68
CA ALA A 92 13.30 2.57 5.08
C ALA A 92 13.83 1.35 5.84
N VAL A 93 13.22 0.19 5.63
CA VAL A 93 13.66 -1.07 6.25
C VAL A 93 15.01 -1.55 5.69
N ALA A 94 15.20 -1.48 4.37
CA ALA A 94 16.43 -1.95 3.71
C ALA A 94 17.65 -1.13 4.10
N ARG A 95 17.49 0.18 4.26
CA ARG A 95 18.57 1.16 4.50
C ARG A 95 18.68 1.61 5.93
N ASP A 96 17.77 1.17 6.78
CA ASP A 96 17.62 1.69 8.13
C ASP A 96 17.48 3.23 8.17
N ASN A 97 16.55 3.76 7.36
CA ASN A 97 16.42 5.20 7.12
C ASN A 97 15.04 5.76 7.49
N TRP A 98 15.02 6.78 8.35
CA TRP A 98 13.81 7.44 8.81
C TRP A 98 13.19 8.41 7.80
N ASP A 99 13.98 8.99 6.90
CA ASP A 99 13.46 9.90 5.88
C ASP A 99 12.56 9.15 4.88
N ASP A 100 12.98 7.93 4.49
CA ASP A 100 12.17 7.03 3.65
C ASP A 100 10.87 6.58 4.39
N ALA A 101 10.92 6.43 5.72
CA ALA A 101 9.74 6.09 6.53
C ALA A 101 8.74 7.26 6.57
N ALA A 102 9.23 8.49 6.77
CA ALA A 102 8.42 9.70 6.74
C ALA A 102 7.80 9.94 5.35
N GLU A 103 8.55 9.68 4.27
CA GLU A 103 8.05 9.76 2.90
C GLU A 103 6.91 8.75 2.67
N SER A 104 7.06 7.51 3.14
CA SER A 104 6.00 6.50 3.10
C SER A 104 4.73 6.97 3.81
N GLU A 105 4.87 7.52 5.01
CA GLU A 105 3.76 8.05 5.79
C GLU A 105 3.06 9.21 5.07
N ALA A 106 3.82 10.13 4.47
CA ALA A 106 3.27 11.22 3.68
C ALA A 106 2.43 10.72 2.50
N TYR A 107 2.87 9.65 1.82
CA TYR A 107 2.07 9.00 0.78
C TYR A 107 0.81 8.32 1.35
N LEU A 108 0.89 7.64 2.50
CA LEU A 108 -0.27 7.04 3.17
C LEU A 108 -1.32 8.08 3.54
N ARG A 109 -0.91 9.19 4.15
CA ARG A 109 -1.80 10.29 4.52
C ARG A 109 -2.51 10.90 3.29
N ARG A 110 -1.83 10.95 2.14
CA ARG A 110 -2.42 11.38 0.86
C ARG A 110 -3.34 10.33 0.25
N LEU A 111 -3.01 9.04 0.41
CA LEU A 111 -3.74 7.91 -0.14
C LEU A 111 -5.08 7.68 0.58
N ALA A 112 -5.00 7.69 1.91
CA ALA A 112 -6.08 7.37 2.82
C ALA A 112 -6.15 8.48 3.88
N PRO A 113 -6.64 9.68 3.51
CA PRO A 113 -6.80 10.81 4.42
C PRO A 113 -7.89 10.56 5.48
N ASP A 114 -8.45 9.35 5.55
CA ASP A 114 -9.45 8.81 6.47
C ASP A 114 -8.87 7.86 7.53
N LEU A 115 -7.62 7.43 7.38
CA LEU A 115 -6.94 6.66 8.42
C LEU A 115 -6.82 7.51 9.68
N MET A 116 -7.27 6.95 10.80
CA MET A 116 -7.00 7.49 12.12
C MET A 116 -5.61 7.02 12.53
N PHE A 117 -4.76 7.96 12.91
CA PHE A 117 -3.41 7.71 13.37
C PHE A 117 -3.34 8.01 14.86
N GLU A 118 -2.42 7.37 15.57
CA GLU A 118 -2.00 7.89 16.88
C GLU A 118 -1.25 9.20 16.62
N LEU A 119 -1.83 10.31 17.07
CA LEU A 119 -1.28 11.64 16.95
C LEU A 119 -0.62 12.00 18.27
N THR A 120 0.65 12.37 18.21
CA THR A 120 1.42 12.86 19.35
C THR A 120 1.65 14.35 19.18
N VAL A 121 1.32 15.14 20.19
CA VAL A 121 1.61 16.58 20.25
C VAL A 121 2.21 16.97 21.58
N GLU A 122 2.97 18.07 21.58
CA GLU A 122 3.61 18.60 22.79
C GLU A 122 2.70 19.62 23.45
N VAL A 123 2.27 19.33 24.68
CA VAL A 123 1.37 20.13 25.50
C VAL A 123 2.08 20.48 26.81
N GLY A 124 1.98 21.70 27.31
CA GLY A 124 2.77 22.07 28.48
C GLY A 124 4.27 22.21 28.16
N GLN A 125 5.09 22.33 29.20
CA GLN A 125 6.53 22.54 29.05
C GLN A 125 7.32 21.28 28.66
N SER A 126 6.71 20.09 28.74
CA SER A 126 7.35 18.80 28.39
C SER A 126 6.39 17.61 28.29
N THR A 127 5.06 17.82 28.28
CA THR A 127 4.12 16.69 28.32
C THR A 127 3.68 16.33 26.90
N ARG A 128 3.91 15.08 26.49
CA ARG A 128 3.35 14.58 25.24
C ARG A 128 1.93 14.10 25.47
N ALA A 129 0.99 14.63 24.70
CA ALA A 129 -0.36 14.11 24.62
C ALA A 129 -0.47 13.22 23.38
N ASN A 130 -0.99 12.01 23.57
CA ASN A 130 -1.29 11.08 22.48
C ASN A 130 -2.80 10.91 22.37
N PHE A 131 -3.33 10.95 21.16
CA PHE A 131 -4.74 10.64 20.91
C PHE A 131 -4.89 10.00 19.53
N THR A 132 -5.89 9.13 19.37
CA THR A 132 -6.19 8.55 18.05
C THR A 132 -7.11 9.49 17.28
N GLY A 133 -6.61 10.01 16.17
CA GLY A 133 -7.35 10.96 15.37
C GLY A 133 -6.72 11.22 14.01
N ARG A 134 -7.19 12.29 13.38
CA ARG A 134 -6.85 12.62 12.00
C ARG A 134 -6.81 14.12 11.85
N TRP A 135 -5.67 14.64 11.42
CA TRP A 135 -5.53 16.06 11.13
C TRP A 135 -6.47 16.48 10.00
N LEU A 136 -7.44 17.34 10.32
CA LEU A 136 -8.21 18.13 9.36
C LEU A 136 -7.36 19.32 8.86
N VAL A 137 -6.54 19.88 9.75
CA VAL A 137 -5.50 20.87 9.49
C VAL A 137 -4.26 20.43 10.26
N GLU A 138 -3.18 20.11 9.55
CA GLU A 138 -1.94 19.67 10.18
C GLU A 138 -1.17 20.89 10.74
N PRO A 139 -0.71 20.85 12.00
CA PRO A 139 0.13 21.90 12.54
C PRO A 139 1.44 21.94 11.76
N ARG A 140 1.76 23.08 11.14
CA ARG A 140 3.01 23.23 10.41
C ARG A 140 4.15 23.55 11.38
N PRO A 141 5.33 22.92 11.24
CA PRO A 141 6.48 23.26 12.06
C PRO A 141 7.03 24.65 11.72
N ALA A 142 7.75 25.23 12.67
CA ALA A 142 8.24 26.61 12.55
C ALA A 142 9.24 26.87 11.43
N THR A 143 9.90 25.81 10.98
CA THR A 143 10.95 25.86 9.96
C THR A 143 10.42 26.17 8.54
N GLY A 144 9.10 26.16 8.31
CA GLY A 144 8.48 26.42 7.00
C GLY A 144 7.94 27.84 6.78
N ARG A 145 8.30 28.81 7.64
CA ARG A 145 7.62 30.10 7.75
C ARG A 145 7.92 31.04 6.56
N ARG A 146 6.89 31.76 6.11
CA ARG A 146 7.03 32.96 5.27
C ARG A 146 6.91 34.20 6.15
N GLU A 147 7.72 35.21 5.87
CA GLU A 147 7.60 36.56 6.45
C GLU A 147 6.12 37.00 6.35
N ARG A 148 5.48 37.34 7.48
CA ARG A 148 4.03 37.71 7.67
C ARG A 148 3.03 36.64 8.12
N GLN A 149 3.40 35.39 8.38
CA GLN A 149 2.46 34.47 9.06
C GLN A 149 2.29 34.82 10.55
N PRO A 150 1.13 34.58 11.19
CA PRO A 150 0.93 34.82 12.63
C PRO A 150 1.89 33.98 13.49
N ASP A 151 2.15 34.45 14.72
CA ASP A 151 3.09 33.84 15.68
C ASP A 151 2.54 32.59 16.41
N SER A 152 1.56 31.90 15.83
CA SER A 152 1.02 30.67 16.42
C SER A 152 0.72 29.59 15.38
N TYR A 153 1.00 28.34 15.74
CA TYR A 153 0.68 27.16 14.97
C TYR A 153 -0.64 26.56 15.48
N CYS A 154 -1.54 26.28 14.54
CA CYS A 154 -2.83 25.65 14.82
C CYS A 154 -2.95 24.33 14.07
N GLY A 155 -3.16 23.25 14.82
CA GLY A 155 -3.59 21.96 14.29
C GLY A 155 -5.04 21.72 14.67
N VAL A 156 -5.83 21.14 13.76
CA VAL A 156 -7.19 20.71 14.04
C VAL A 156 -7.30 19.25 13.65
N ALA A 157 -7.67 18.38 14.58
CA ALA A 157 -7.86 16.97 14.34
C ALA A 157 -9.29 16.53 14.69
N GLN A 158 -9.78 15.53 13.99
CA GLN A 158 -11.00 14.80 14.34
C GLN A 158 -10.60 13.48 15.00
N THR A 159 -11.17 13.16 16.15
CA THR A 159 -10.93 11.88 16.85
C THR A 159 -11.78 10.76 16.25
N SER A 160 -11.47 9.52 16.60
CA SER A 160 -12.32 8.37 16.26
C SER A 160 -13.73 8.45 16.85
N GLY A 161 -13.89 9.15 17.98
CA GLY A 161 -15.18 9.40 18.63
C GLY A 161 -15.99 10.53 18.00
N GLY A 162 -15.42 11.25 17.02
CA GLY A 162 -16.08 12.36 16.34
C GLY A 162 -15.83 13.73 16.97
N SER A 163 -15.24 13.79 18.17
CA SER A 163 -14.80 15.05 18.79
C SER A 163 -13.70 15.72 17.95
N VAL A 164 -13.58 17.04 18.10
CA VAL A 164 -12.57 17.86 17.45
C VAL A 164 -11.54 18.30 18.48
N ILE A 165 -10.28 17.96 18.21
CA ILE A 165 -9.15 18.43 19.00
C ILE A 165 -8.48 19.58 18.28
N VAL A 166 -8.31 20.69 18.99
CA VAL A 166 -7.58 21.86 18.54
C VAL A 166 -6.27 21.93 19.30
N TYR A 167 -5.18 21.81 18.56
CA TYR A 167 -3.84 22.02 19.05
C TYR A 167 -3.41 23.45 18.72
N LEU A 168 -3.00 24.21 19.74
CA LEU A 168 -2.49 25.56 19.58
C LEU A 168 -1.13 25.67 20.27
N ALA A 169 -0.10 26.02 19.52
CA ALA A 169 1.22 26.30 20.06
C ALA A 169 1.65 27.69 19.64
N ASP A 170 2.29 28.41 20.56
CA ASP A 170 2.98 29.66 20.22
C ASP A 170 4.31 29.32 19.50
N VAL A 171 4.82 30.27 18.73
CA VAL A 171 6.17 30.19 18.15
C VAL A 171 7.21 30.39 19.24
N ASP A 172 6.90 31.19 20.26
CA ASP A 172 7.77 31.30 21.43
C ASP A 172 7.70 29.98 22.21
N GLU A 173 8.78 29.19 22.14
CA GLU A 173 8.96 27.91 22.87
C GLU A 173 8.71 28.05 24.38
N ARG A 174 8.68 29.29 24.91
CA ARG A 174 8.35 29.59 26.30
C ARG A 174 6.87 29.41 26.63
N LEU A 175 5.99 29.52 25.65
CA LEU A 175 4.55 29.32 25.84
C LEU A 175 4.19 27.89 25.46
N PRO A 176 3.80 27.07 26.45
CA PRO A 176 3.51 25.68 26.19
C PRO A 176 2.35 25.53 25.21
N GLY A 177 2.44 24.54 24.32
CA GLY A 177 1.31 24.12 23.50
C GLY A 177 0.10 23.79 24.38
N ARG A 178 -1.09 24.13 23.91
CA ARG A 178 -2.36 23.76 24.53
C ARG A 178 -3.18 22.87 23.60
N LEU A 179 -3.98 22.02 24.21
CA LEU A 179 -4.84 21.08 23.53
C LEU A 179 -6.26 21.26 24.07
N ASP A 180 -7.16 21.74 23.22
CA ASP A 180 -8.56 21.98 23.56
C ASP A 180 -9.42 20.94 22.83
N GLU A 181 -10.34 20.29 23.54
CA GLU A 181 -11.29 19.33 22.96
C GLU A 181 -12.69 19.95 22.85
N TYR A 182 -13.36 19.70 21.73
CA TYR A 182 -14.68 20.20 21.40
C TYR A 182 -15.56 19.06 20.87
N ASP A 183 -16.88 19.17 21.11
CA ASP A 183 -17.83 18.17 20.62
C ASP A 183 -17.87 18.10 19.09
N ASP A 184 -17.73 19.24 18.42
CA ASP A 184 -17.75 19.35 16.96
C ASP A 184 -16.96 20.57 16.43
N LEU A 185 -16.85 20.67 15.10
CA LEU A 185 -16.14 21.77 14.45
C LEU A 185 -16.86 23.11 14.63
N ALA A 186 -18.18 23.13 14.83
CA ALA A 186 -18.93 24.38 15.03
C ALA A 186 -18.64 24.98 16.41
N ALA A 187 -18.46 24.14 17.44
CA ALA A 187 -17.99 24.55 18.75
C ALA A 187 -16.56 25.07 18.69
N ALA A 188 -15.65 24.35 18.02
CA ALA A 188 -14.26 24.78 17.83
C ALA A 188 -14.15 26.07 16.99
N ALA A 189 -15.02 26.28 16.01
CA ALA A 189 -15.00 27.47 15.13
C ALA A 189 -15.20 28.79 15.89
N LYS A 190 -15.75 28.75 17.11
CA LYS A 190 -15.90 29.94 17.97
C LYS A 190 -14.56 30.48 18.48
N THR A 191 -13.51 29.66 18.51
CA THR A 191 -12.18 30.00 19.03
C THR A 191 -11.10 30.01 17.95
N LEU A 192 -11.37 29.35 16.80
CA LEU A 192 -10.43 29.21 15.70
C LEU A 192 -10.46 30.41 14.72
N PRO A 193 -9.32 30.77 14.10
CA PRO A 193 -9.30 31.73 13.00
C PRO A 193 -10.10 31.23 11.79
N ASP A 194 -10.83 32.11 11.12
CA ASP A 194 -11.68 31.80 9.95
C ASP A 194 -11.00 30.96 8.88
N HIS A 195 -9.72 31.22 8.59
CA HIS A 195 -8.99 30.49 7.55
C HIS A 195 -8.71 29.03 7.96
N VAL A 196 -8.47 28.76 9.24
CA VAL A 196 -8.31 27.41 9.78
C VAL A 196 -9.65 26.68 9.73
N VAL A 197 -10.74 27.34 10.14
CA VAL A 197 -12.10 26.79 10.06
C VAL A 197 -12.44 26.43 8.62
N ARG A 198 -12.20 27.33 7.64
CA ARG A 198 -12.42 27.04 6.22
C ARG A 198 -11.64 25.82 5.73
N GLN A 199 -10.37 25.67 6.14
CA GLN A 199 -9.55 24.51 5.77
C GLN A 199 -10.10 23.22 6.40
N ALA A 200 -10.42 23.25 7.69
CA ALA A 200 -10.99 22.10 8.40
C ALA A 200 -12.34 21.69 7.80
N THR A 201 -13.24 22.64 7.52
CA THR A 201 -14.52 22.38 6.84
C THR A 201 -14.30 21.76 5.46
N ALA A 202 -13.36 22.29 4.67
CA ALA A 202 -13.04 21.74 3.36
C ALA A 202 -12.53 20.29 3.44
N ALA A 203 -11.75 19.95 4.47
CA ALA A 203 -11.30 18.59 4.72
C ALA A 203 -12.48 17.66 5.07
N ILE A 204 -13.39 18.08 5.95
CA ILE A 204 -14.60 17.32 6.31
C ILE A 204 -15.51 17.11 5.09
N VAL A 205 -15.81 18.17 4.32
CA VAL A 205 -16.68 18.08 3.13
C VAL A 205 -16.07 17.15 2.08
N ARG A 206 -14.76 17.26 1.83
CA ARG A 206 -14.05 16.36 0.92
C ARG A 206 -14.19 14.90 1.35
N GLU A 207 -14.10 14.64 2.65
CA GLU A 207 -14.28 13.30 3.20
C GLU A 207 -15.73 12.80 3.06
N PHE A 208 -16.71 13.64 3.41
CA PHE A 208 -18.12 13.29 3.25
C PHE A 208 -18.45 12.91 1.79
N ASN A 209 -18.01 13.75 0.84
CA ASN A 209 -18.19 13.48 -0.59
C ASN A 209 -17.49 12.19 -1.04
N ARG A 210 -16.30 11.91 -0.49
CA ARG A 210 -15.58 10.66 -0.76
C ARG A 210 -16.38 9.45 -0.27
N GLN A 211 -16.91 9.50 0.96
CA GLN A 211 -17.73 8.42 1.54
C GLN A 211 -19.02 8.20 0.75
N ALA A 212 -19.69 9.27 0.34
CA ALA A 212 -20.87 9.19 -0.52
C ALA A 212 -20.53 8.48 -1.84
N TRP A 213 -19.44 8.89 -2.49
CA TRP A 213 -18.97 8.25 -3.73
C TRP A 213 -18.60 6.77 -3.54
N LEU A 214 -17.93 6.41 -2.44
CA LEU A 214 -17.61 5.01 -2.14
C LEU A 214 -18.84 4.15 -1.89
N ARG A 215 -19.89 4.69 -1.25
CA ARG A 215 -21.16 3.97 -1.08
C ARG A 215 -21.87 3.74 -2.40
N GLU A 216 -21.80 4.73 -3.29
CA GLU A 216 -22.50 4.71 -4.58
C GLU A 216 -21.77 3.85 -5.63
N PHE A 217 -20.44 3.98 -5.72
CA PHE A 217 -19.62 3.40 -6.80
C PHE A 217 -18.56 2.40 -6.32
N GLY A 218 -18.30 2.32 -5.01
CA GLY A 218 -17.26 1.45 -4.43
C GLY A 218 -17.71 0.01 -4.21
N ARG A 219 -18.98 -0.33 -4.48
CA ARG A 219 -19.39 -1.74 -4.49
C ARG A 219 -18.73 -2.41 -5.69
N PRO A 220 -18.00 -3.53 -5.50
CA PRO A 220 -17.55 -4.31 -6.63
C PRO A 220 -18.77 -4.65 -7.48
N ALA A 221 -18.66 -4.45 -8.80
CA ALA A 221 -19.67 -4.92 -9.73
C ALA A 221 -20.02 -6.36 -9.32
N PRO A 222 -21.31 -6.71 -9.20
CA PRO A 222 -21.70 -8.04 -8.79
C PRO A 222 -20.92 -9.00 -9.69
N VAL A 223 -20.03 -9.80 -9.08
CA VAL A 223 -19.27 -10.81 -9.81
C VAL A 223 -20.34 -11.62 -10.48
N ALA A 224 -20.46 -11.48 -11.80
CA ALA A 224 -21.45 -12.19 -12.57
C ALA A 224 -21.30 -13.65 -12.15
N ALA A 225 -22.33 -14.20 -11.50
CA ALA A 225 -22.28 -15.55 -10.98
C ALA A 225 -21.73 -16.41 -12.13
N PRO A 226 -20.67 -17.19 -11.89
CA PRO A 226 -20.02 -17.94 -12.95
C PRO A 226 -21.14 -18.65 -13.68
N ALA A 227 -21.34 -18.29 -14.96
CA ALA A 227 -22.43 -18.80 -15.75
C ALA A 227 -22.40 -20.30 -15.54
N THR A 228 -23.38 -20.82 -14.80
CA THR A 228 -23.44 -22.23 -14.44
C THR A 228 -23.32 -22.92 -15.76
N ALA A 229 -22.15 -23.53 -16.01
CA ALA A 229 -21.86 -24.14 -17.28
C ALA A 229 -22.90 -25.24 -17.38
N THR A 230 -23.94 -24.96 -18.16
CA THR A 230 -24.96 -25.93 -18.52
C THR A 230 -24.16 -27.01 -19.19
N ARG A 231 -23.85 -28.05 -18.41
CA ARG A 231 -23.16 -29.25 -18.85
C ARG A 231 -24.18 -29.95 -19.74
N ASP A 232 -24.28 -29.47 -20.98
CA ASP A 232 -24.88 -30.19 -22.08
C ASP A 232 -23.99 -31.40 -22.32
N ARG A 233 -24.34 -32.46 -21.59
CA ARG A 233 -24.60 -33.82 -22.06
C ARG A 233 -24.24 -34.07 -23.54
N ALA A 234 -22.95 -34.05 -23.88
CA ALA A 234 -22.43 -34.61 -25.12
C ALA A 234 -21.79 -35.97 -24.81
N THR A 235 -22.57 -37.01 -25.12
CA THR A 235 -22.16 -38.30 -25.71
C THR A 235 -20.95 -39.04 -25.14
N ALA A 236 -21.26 -40.21 -24.56
CA ALA A 236 -20.35 -41.33 -24.42
C ALA A 236 -19.54 -41.55 -25.71
N TRP A 237 -18.21 -41.44 -25.60
CA TRP A 237 -17.29 -41.88 -26.63
C TRP A 237 -16.58 -43.13 -26.09
N ASP A 238 -16.84 -44.24 -26.76
CA ASP A 238 -16.41 -45.59 -26.40
C ASP A 238 -14.90 -45.75 -26.68
N GLY A 239 -14.11 -45.80 -25.61
CA GLY A 239 -12.64 -45.80 -25.65
C GLY A 239 -12.00 -47.15 -25.93
N THR A 240 -12.55 -47.97 -26.83
CA THR A 240 -12.06 -49.34 -27.12
C THR A 240 -11.41 -49.53 -28.49
N ALA A 241 -11.29 -48.48 -29.32
CA ALA A 241 -10.76 -48.61 -30.68
C ALA A 241 -9.30 -48.14 -30.90
N ALA A 242 -8.69 -47.40 -29.96
CA ALA A 242 -7.39 -46.75 -30.21
C ALA A 242 -6.14 -47.54 -29.76
N LEU A 243 -6.30 -48.74 -29.19
CA LEU A 243 -5.17 -49.53 -28.66
C LEU A 243 -4.73 -50.70 -29.56
N ARG A 244 -5.21 -50.76 -30.81
CA ARG A 244 -4.94 -51.87 -31.76
C ARG A 244 -4.12 -51.51 -33.00
N LEU A 245 -3.58 -50.31 -33.11
CA LEU A 245 -2.82 -49.87 -34.28
C LEU A 245 -1.36 -49.46 -34.01
N GLN A 246 -0.86 -49.70 -32.79
CA GLN A 246 0.52 -49.34 -32.40
C GLN A 246 1.42 -50.54 -32.08
N VAL A 247 0.95 -51.79 -32.24
CA VAL A 247 1.74 -53.00 -31.94
C VAL A 247 2.32 -53.66 -33.20
N ASP A 248 1.79 -53.40 -34.40
CA ASP A 248 2.27 -54.05 -35.64
C ASP A 248 3.41 -53.28 -36.36
N ALA A 249 3.85 -52.13 -35.83
CA ALA A 249 4.90 -51.32 -36.46
C ALA A 249 6.33 -51.60 -35.95
N ASP A 250 6.49 -52.21 -34.77
CA ASP A 250 7.80 -52.48 -34.17
C ASP A 250 8.36 -53.89 -34.46
N GLU A 251 7.57 -54.82 -35.00
CA GLU A 251 8.02 -56.19 -35.29
C GLU A 251 8.67 -56.36 -36.68
N ALA A 252 8.64 -55.33 -37.54
CA ALA A 252 9.23 -55.38 -38.89
C ALA A 252 10.69 -54.88 -38.99
N ALA A 253 11.27 -54.34 -37.90
CA ALA A 253 12.60 -53.70 -37.92
C ALA A 253 13.75 -54.54 -37.33
N ALA A 254 13.49 -55.71 -36.72
CA ALA A 254 14.51 -56.49 -36.00
C ALA A 254 15.09 -57.69 -36.78
N GLY A 255 14.77 -57.85 -38.07
CA GLY A 255 15.16 -59.03 -38.86
C GLY A 255 16.00 -58.70 -40.09
N ARG A 256 17.21 -58.14 -39.93
CA ARG A 256 18.28 -58.16 -40.94
C ARG A 256 19.56 -57.48 -40.43
N ARG A 257 20.58 -58.27 -40.06
CA ARG A 257 22.04 -58.05 -40.23
C ARG A 257 22.83 -58.82 -39.16
N SER A 258 23.44 -59.95 -39.53
CA SER A 258 24.89 -60.16 -39.41
C SER A 258 25.24 -61.57 -39.89
N ALA A 259 25.59 -61.69 -41.18
CA ALA A 259 26.34 -62.83 -41.70
C ALA A 259 27.80 -62.38 -41.79
N VAL A 260 28.65 -63.00 -40.98
CA VAL A 260 30.10 -62.83 -40.95
C VAL A 260 30.71 -63.67 -42.08
N PRO A 261 31.48 -63.09 -43.02
CA PRO A 261 32.29 -63.90 -43.92
C PRO A 261 33.68 -64.16 -43.31
N ASN A 262 33.95 -65.46 -43.28
CA ASN A 262 35.20 -66.14 -43.01
C ASN A 262 36.35 -65.60 -43.90
N ARG A 263 37.52 -65.31 -43.32
CA ARG A 263 38.78 -65.18 -44.09
C ARG A 263 39.89 -65.97 -43.43
N SER A 264 40.31 -66.97 -44.18
CA SER A 264 41.54 -67.74 -44.08
C SER A 264 42.78 -66.89 -44.38
N THR A 265 43.82 -67.08 -43.59
CA THR A 265 45.24 -66.98 -43.94
C THR A 265 45.90 -68.10 -43.12
N GLY A 266 46.60 -69.06 -43.70
CA GLY A 266 47.80 -68.85 -44.50
C GLY A 266 48.98 -69.20 -43.61
#